data_AF-A0A0L8VNN3-F1
#
_entry.id   AF-A0A0L8VNN3-F1
#
_cell.length_a   1.000
_cell.length_b   1.000
_cell.length_c   1.000
_cell.angle_alpha   90.00
_cell.angle_beta   90.00
_cell.angle_gamma   90.00
#
_symmetry.space_group_name_H-M   'P 1'
#
loop_
_entity.id
_entity.type
_entity.pdbx_description
1 polymer ?
#
loop_
_entity_poly.entity_id
_entity_poly.type
_entity_poly.pdbx_seq_one_letter_code
_entity_poly.pdbx_strand_id
1 'polypeptide(L)'
;MSSESGKPIAKPIRKPGYTNPALKALGIPALRLPSRNWMIFWSVLTVSIGGIAYDKYKQRQILSHATDLVKPLAEESMEVDKVPRKITVFIAPPPNDYLESSLKVWRRYVKPVLYYAGLDYELVQEDRQGIIRTNVANRIRELRKEILASTDGQPVKEPNQTVAKPSGSSTSKISSLLPFNKIIQDPAEEDDSFDPEIGKKFKENFDWRNVIGIFYTMPKPKHIISEDALTKDPILSGGVICLGRGAYKEYIAGIHEGLLGPIEKTEKTGSTEPKMTGVVEANQIESKVSESGAMELVDAEKETALEEAKVQDDLKVDEENSSEDSQKFLKPFISSDQYPDLQIASELQTPNGEFIRNPNTNIPLLINQPLLVIPIPNLIGFTTIPRRIHRFYQKRFYVEDVCSSVVNCVRQTRIRPFDIAKDIDLAKDEEKDWPQNWVKQGKEKNSEWTQELVCDPRITKHMFVYEKPPKEEPESDI
;
A
#
# COMPACT_ATOMS: atom_id res chain seq x y z
N MET A 1 21.61 -80.41 -13.01
CA MET A 1 20.94 -80.39 -11.69
C MET A 1 21.21 -79.03 -11.07
N SER A 2 20.30 -78.29 -10.44
CA SER A 2 18.85 -78.28 -10.33
C SER A 2 18.62 -77.01 -9.50
N SER A 3 18.06 -75.95 -10.08
CA SER A 3 17.85 -74.69 -9.37
C SER A 3 16.80 -74.87 -8.26
N GLU A 4 17.18 -74.73 -6.99
CA GLU A 4 16.20 -74.73 -5.90
C GLU A 4 15.29 -73.49 -6.02
N SER A 5 14.02 -73.73 -6.34
CA SER A 5 13.01 -72.70 -6.44
C SER A 5 12.69 -72.13 -5.06
N GLY A 6 12.81 -70.81 -4.92
CA GLY A 6 12.55 -70.13 -3.65
C GLY A 6 11.15 -70.41 -3.12
N LYS A 7 11.05 -70.86 -1.86
CA LYS A 7 9.77 -71.12 -1.20
C LYS A 7 8.89 -69.86 -1.21
N PRO A 8 7.61 -69.95 -1.62
CA PRO A 8 6.69 -68.82 -1.55
C PRO A 8 6.45 -68.43 -0.09
N ILE A 9 6.80 -67.21 0.29
CA ILE A 9 6.55 -66.68 1.63
C ILE A 9 5.04 -66.55 1.83
N ALA A 10 4.47 -67.44 2.66
CA ALA A 10 3.03 -67.47 2.91
C ALA A 10 2.56 -66.14 3.50
N LYS A 11 1.57 -65.50 2.86
CA LYS A 11 0.97 -64.25 3.34
C LYS A 11 0.34 -64.50 4.72
N PRO A 12 0.69 -63.73 5.77
CA PRO A 12 0.28 -64.04 7.13
C PRO A 12 -1.25 -63.98 7.28
N ILE A 13 -1.82 -65.06 7.82
CA ILE A 13 -3.26 -65.21 8.04
C ILE A 13 -3.71 -64.13 9.03
N ARG A 14 -4.53 -63.19 8.55
CA ARG A 14 -5.06 -62.10 9.38
C ARG A 14 -6.05 -62.68 10.39
N LYS A 15 -5.68 -62.66 11.67
CA LYS A 15 -6.54 -63.09 12.78
C LYS A 15 -7.93 -62.41 12.69
N PRO A 16 -9.03 -63.10 13.06
CA PRO A 16 -10.35 -62.49 13.12
C PRO A 16 -10.32 -61.27 14.07
N GLY A 17 -11.03 -60.21 13.70
CA GLY A 17 -11.08 -59.00 14.51
C GLY A 17 -11.88 -59.24 15.79
N TYR A 18 -11.45 -58.65 16.90
CA TYR A 18 -12.23 -58.67 18.15
C TYR A 18 -13.54 -57.91 17.97
N THR A 19 -14.64 -58.50 18.39
CA THR A 19 -15.99 -57.91 18.38
C THR A 19 -16.64 -58.14 19.73
N ASN A 20 -17.22 -57.11 20.34
CA ASN A 20 -18.06 -57.29 21.53
C ASN A 20 -19.24 -58.23 21.17
N PRO A 21 -19.46 -59.34 21.92
CA PRO A 21 -20.53 -60.28 21.61
C PRO A 21 -21.93 -59.65 21.63
N ALA A 22 -22.17 -58.61 22.44
CA ALA A 22 -23.44 -57.90 22.45
C ALA A 22 -23.72 -57.16 21.12
N LEU A 23 -22.70 -56.50 20.54
CA LEU A 23 -22.84 -55.83 19.24
C LEU A 23 -23.03 -56.85 18.10
N LYS A 24 -22.39 -58.01 18.21
CA LYS A 24 -22.58 -59.13 17.26
C LYS A 24 -23.98 -59.73 17.35
N ALA A 25 -24.57 -59.82 18.54
CA ALA A 25 -25.96 -60.26 18.74
C ALA A 25 -26.99 -59.27 18.17
N LEU A 26 -26.66 -57.97 18.15
CA LEU A 26 -27.46 -56.91 17.52
C LEU A 26 -27.30 -56.83 15.99
N GLY A 27 -26.58 -57.79 15.36
CA GLY A 27 -26.36 -57.82 13.91
C GLY A 27 -25.44 -56.73 13.36
N ILE A 28 -24.83 -55.90 14.21
CA ILE A 28 -23.98 -54.80 13.80
C ILE A 28 -22.65 -55.36 13.23
N PRO A 29 -22.22 -54.96 12.02
CA PRO A 29 -20.99 -55.46 11.41
C PRO A 29 -19.76 -55.09 12.24
N ALA A 30 -18.72 -55.94 12.12
CA ALA A 30 -17.48 -55.78 12.88
C ALA A 30 -16.72 -54.50 12.49
N LEU A 31 -16.94 -53.42 13.26
CA LEU A 31 -16.23 -52.15 13.14
C LEU A 31 -14.73 -52.33 13.43
N ARG A 32 -13.97 -52.65 12.39
CA ARG A 32 -12.51 -52.69 12.42
C ARG A 32 -11.98 -51.26 12.52
N LEU A 33 -11.46 -50.91 13.69
CA LEU A 33 -10.66 -49.70 13.85
C LEU A 33 -9.50 -49.70 12.82
N PRO A 34 -9.17 -48.54 12.20
CA PRO A 34 -8.00 -48.43 11.35
C PRO A 34 -6.72 -48.77 12.14
N SER A 35 -5.66 -49.21 11.45
CA SER A 35 -4.43 -49.63 12.15
C SER A 35 -3.78 -48.46 12.90
N ARG A 36 -2.94 -48.76 13.91
CA ARG A 36 -2.26 -47.74 14.74
C ARG A 36 -1.64 -46.61 13.92
N ASN A 37 -0.96 -46.94 12.81
CA ASN A 37 -0.30 -45.94 11.97
C ASN A 37 -1.32 -45.05 11.23
N TRP A 38 -2.45 -45.60 10.78
CA TRP A 38 -3.55 -44.82 10.21
C TRP A 38 -4.25 -43.94 11.26
N MET A 39 -4.46 -44.44 12.49
CA MET A 39 -5.02 -43.63 13.57
C MET A 39 -4.11 -42.44 13.92
N ILE A 40 -2.79 -42.65 14.02
CA ILE A 40 -1.82 -41.58 14.27
C ILE A 40 -1.79 -40.59 13.11
N PHE A 41 -1.79 -41.06 11.86
CA PHE A 41 -1.82 -40.19 10.68
C PHE A 41 -3.07 -39.30 10.66
N TRP A 42 -4.26 -39.89 10.84
CA TRP A 42 -5.51 -39.13 10.83
C TRP A 42 -5.65 -38.20 12.05
N SER A 43 -5.09 -38.54 13.22
CA SER A 43 -5.13 -37.63 14.37
C SER A 43 -4.24 -36.41 14.18
N VAL A 44 -2.99 -36.55 13.71
CA VAL A 44 -2.12 -35.37 13.45
C VAL A 44 -2.63 -34.52 12.29
N LEU A 45 -3.23 -35.14 11.26
CA LEU A 45 -3.89 -34.43 10.16
C LEU A 45 -5.11 -33.65 10.67
N THR A 46 -5.98 -34.28 11.47
CA THR A 46 -7.19 -33.62 12.01
C THR A 46 -6.84 -32.48 12.97
N VAL A 47 -5.82 -32.65 13.83
CA VAL A 47 -5.38 -31.58 14.75
C VAL A 47 -4.76 -30.40 13.99
N SER A 48 -3.93 -30.65 12.97
CA SER A 48 -3.32 -29.56 12.18
C SER A 48 -4.36 -28.80 11.35
N ILE A 49 -5.23 -29.50 10.60
CA ILE A 49 -6.33 -28.87 9.86
C ILE A 49 -7.31 -28.16 10.81
N GLY A 50 -7.62 -28.76 11.96
CA GLY A 50 -8.47 -28.19 13.00
C GLY A 50 -7.92 -26.87 13.55
N GLY A 51 -6.62 -26.79 13.82
CA GLY A 51 -5.96 -25.54 14.23
C GLY A 51 -6.08 -24.44 13.16
N ILE A 52 -5.81 -24.77 11.89
CA ILE A 52 -5.94 -23.81 10.78
C ILE A 52 -7.39 -23.35 10.55
N ALA A 53 -8.37 -24.25 10.73
CA ALA A 53 -9.78 -23.90 10.68
C ALA A 53 -10.18 -22.99 11.85
N TYR A 54 -9.72 -23.30 13.07
CA TYR A 54 -9.99 -22.51 14.28
C TYR A 54 -9.39 -21.09 14.20
N ASP A 55 -8.13 -20.95 13.78
CA ASP A 55 -7.50 -19.64 13.64
C ASP A 55 -8.17 -18.79 12.55
N LYS A 56 -8.57 -19.38 11.42
CA LYS A 56 -9.36 -18.68 10.38
C LYS A 56 -10.76 -18.30 10.89
N TYR A 57 -11.40 -19.15 11.68
CA TYR A 57 -12.69 -18.87 12.29
C TYR A 57 -12.59 -17.70 13.30
N LYS A 58 -11.60 -17.71 14.18
CA LYS A 58 -11.33 -16.60 15.10
C LYS A 58 -10.95 -15.32 14.35
N GLN A 59 -10.14 -15.39 13.28
CA GLN A 59 -9.87 -14.21 12.43
C GLN A 59 -11.16 -13.60 11.85
N ARG A 60 -12.10 -14.42 11.36
CA ARG A 60 -13.40 -13.95 10.89
C ARG A 60 -14.22 -13.32 12.03
N GLN A 61 -14.27 -13.95 13.21
CA GLN A 61 -15.00 -13.44 14.37
C GLN A 61 -14.49 -12.06 14.83
N ILE A 62 -13.17 -11.89 14.89
CA ILE A 62 -12.50 -10.64 15.28
C ILE A 62 -12.81 -9.54 14.26
N LEU A 63 -12.72 -9.85 12.96
CA LEU A 63 -13.08 -8.90 11.90
C LEU A 63 -14.56 -8.50 11.94
N SER A 64 -15.48 -9.44 12.19
CA SER A 64 -16.89 -9.09 12.37
C SER A 64 -17.11 -8.21 13.60
N HIS A 65 -16.44 -8.46 14.72
CA HIS A 65 -16.56 -7.64 15.94
C HIS A 65 -16.02 -6.23 15.73
N ALA A 66 -14.79 -6.08 15.21
CA ALA A 66 -14.19 -4.78 14.94
C ALA A 66 -14.94 -3.99 13.85
N THR A 67 -15.58 -4.68 12.92
CA THR A 67 -16.53 -4.08 11.96
C THR A 67 -17.79 -3.58 12.66
N ASP A 68 -18.43 -4.42 13.48
CA ASP A 68 -19.70 -4.12 14.16
C ASP A 68 -19.60 -2.89 15.08
N LEU A 69 -18.48 -2.78 15.80
CA LEU A 69 -18.10 -1.65 16.65
C LEU A 69 -17.96 -0.31 15.88
N VAL A 70 -17.83 -0.37 14.55
CA VAL A 70 -17.52 0.76 13.67
C VAL A 70 -18.67 1.14 12.74
N LYS A 71 -19.52 0.18 12.33
CA LYS A 71 -20.75 0.42 11.53
C LYS A 71 -21.54 1.68 11.89
N PRO A 72 -21.86 2.00 13.17
CA PRO A 72 -22.71 3.15 13.47
C PRO A 72 -22.14 4.50 13.01
N LEU A 73 -20.83 4.60 12.74
CA LEU A 73 -20.24 5.81 12.15
C LEU A 73 -20.64 5.98 10.67
N ALA A 74 -20.83 4.88 9.93
CA ALA A 74 -21.30 4.90 8.54
C ALA A 74 -22.84 5.03 8.41
N GLU A 75 -23.56 5.00 9.54
CA GLU A 75 -25.02 5.23 9.61
C GLU A 75 -25.35 6.69 9.99
N GLU A 76 -24.35 7.53 10.27
CA GLU A 76 -24.52 8.96 10.55
C GLU A 76 -24.85 9.76 9.28
N SER A 77 -25.89 10.61 9.34
CA SER A 77 -26.43 11.29 8.17
C SER A 77 -25.62 12.55 7.81
N MET A 78 -24.81 12.46 6.77
CA MET A 78 -23.98 13.56 6.28
C MET A 78 -24.73 14.57 5.38
N GLU A 79 -24.28 15.82 5.40
CA GLU A 79 -24.71 16.91 4.50
C GLU A 79 -24.07 16.79 3.10
N VAL A 80 -24.81 17.16 2.03
CA VAL A 80 -24.38 16.99 0.62
C VAL A 80 -23.14 17.82 0.24
N ASP A 81 -22.89 18.93 0.93
CA ASP A 81 -21.72 19.80 0.71
C ASP A 81 -20.42 19.28 1.38
N LYS A 82 -20.48 18.12 2.08
CA LYS A 82 -19.35 17.61 2.88
C LYS A 82 -18.64 16.42 2.24
N VAL A 83 -17.36 16.26 2.63
CA VAL A 83 -16.55 15.07 2.35
C VAL A 83 -16.05 14.51 3.69
N PRO A 84 -16.19 13.20 3.94
CA PRO A 84 -15.82 12.60 5.22
C PRO A 84 -14.32 12.72 5.50
N ARG A 85 -13.96 12.68 6.78
CA ARG A 85 -12.58 12.66 7.27
C ARG A 85 -11.72 11.68 6.46
N LYS A 86 -10.58 12.17 5.99
CA LYS A 86 -9.69 11.42 5.08
C LYS A 86 -8.47 10.86 5.81
N ILE A 87 -8.26 9.54 5.71
CA ILE A 87 -7.10 8.87 6.30
C ILE A 87 -6.04 8.58 5.22
N THR A 88 -4.79 8.97 5.47
CA THR A 88 -3.66 8.63 4.59
C THR A 88 -3.01 7.33 5.06
N VAL A 89 -2.75 6.41 4.13
CA VAL A 89 -2.22 5.07 4.45
C VAL A 89 -0.97 4.81 3.63
N PHE A 90 0.16 4.69 4.33
CA PHE A 90 1.48 4.45 3.75
C PHE A 90 1.84 2.96 3.84
N ILE A 91 2.14 2.33 2.69
CA ILE A 91 2.36 0.89 2.56
C ILE A 91 3.78 0.59 2.08
N ALA A 92 4.64 0.11 2.99
CA ALA A 92 5.95 -0.43 2.63
C ALA A 92 5.89 -1.94 2.29
N PRO A 93 6.70 -2.44 1.34
CA PRO A 93 6.98 -3.86 1.20
C PRO A 93 7.89 -4.35 2.35
N PRO A 94 7.80 -5.62 2.79
CA PRO A 94 8.85 -6.20 3.64
C PRO A 94 10.21 -6.23 2.92
N PRO A 95 11.33 -6.07 3.64
CA PRO A 95 12.66 -6.09 3.03
C PRO A 95 12.97 -7.46 2.41
N ASN A 96 13.30 -7.44 1.11
CA ASN A 96 13.60 -8.62 0.30
C ASN A 96 12.42 -9.61 0.11
N ASP A 97 11.17 -9.12 0.18
CA ASP A 97 9.94 -9.81 -0.23
C ASP A 97 8.96 -8.80 -0.88
N TYR A 98 7.88 -9.27 -1.49
CA TYR A 98 7.01 -8.47 -2.35
C TYR A 98 6.01 -7.60 -1.57
N LEU A 99 5.64 -6.45 -2.16
CA LEU A 99 4.57 -5.55 -1.69
C LEU A 99 3.24 -6.28 -1.41
N GLU A 100 2.95 -7.34 -2.14
CA GLU A 100 1.78 -8.20 -1.91
C GLU A 100 1.71 -8.82 -0.50
N SER A 101 2.82 -9.01 0.21
CA SER A 101 2.79 -9.42 1.62
C SER A 101 2.23 -8.32 2.53
N SER A 102 2.51 -7.06 2.21
CA SER A 102 1.97 -5.86 2.88
C SER A 102 0.51 -5.60 2.48
N LEU A 103 0.20 -5.68 1.18
CA LEU A 103 -1.18 -5.52 0.70
C LEU A 103 -2.12 -6.64 1.20
N LYS A 104 -1.60 -7.82 1.58
CA LYS A 104 -2.39 -8.88 2.27
C LYS A 104 -2.78 -8.53 3.71
N VAL A 105 -1.98 -7.77 4.48
CA VAL A 105 -2.38 -7.29 5.82
C VAL A 105 -3.38 -6.13 5.68
N TRP A 106 -3.09 -5.18 4.78
CA TRP A 106 -4.00 -4.07 4.44
C TRP A 106 -5.39 -4.55 4.02
N ARG A 107 -5.48 -5.29 2.91
CA ARG A 107 -6.77 -5.69 2.28
C ARG A 107 -7.63 -6.58 3.19
N ARG A 108 -7.04 -7.32 4.13
CA ARG A 108 -7.76 -8.31 4.97
C ARG A 108 -8.18 -7.80 6.34
N TYR A 109 -7.43 -6.89 6.95
CA TYR A 109 -7.66 -6.51 8.34
C TYR A 109 -7.91 -5.01 8.54
N VAL A 110 -7.18 -4.15 7.81
CA VAL A 110 -7.29 -2.69 7.98
C VAL A 110 -8.39 -2.11 7.07
N LYS A 111 -8.35 -2.42 5.77
CA LYS A 111 -9.34 -1.97 4.78
C LYS A 111 -10.81 -2.22 5.17
N PRO A 112 -11.24 -3.40 5.68
CA PRO A 112 -12.65 -3.59 6.05
C PRO A 112 -13.10 -2.63 7.14
N VAL A 113 -12.28 -2.40 8.19
CA VAL A 113 -12.67 -1.52 9.30
C VAL A 113 -12.82 -0.07 8.82
N LEU A 114 -11.93 0.41 7.96
CA LEU A 114 -12.06 1.75 7.36
C LEU A 114 -13.27 1.86 6.40
N TYR A 115 -13.53 0.82 5.60
CA TYR A 115 -14.65 0.80 4.67
C TYR A 115 -16.02 0.82 5.38
N TYR A 116 -16.19 0.01 6.44
CA TYR A 116 -17.40 0.02 7.25
C TYR A 116 -17.51 1.22 8.21
N ALA A 117 -16.51 2.10 8.23
CA ALA A 117 -16.54 3.38 8.94
C ALA A 117 -17.10 4.54 8.10
N GLY A 118 -17.28 4.35 6.78
CA GLY A 118 -17.63 5.42 5.85
C GLY A 118 -16.48 6.40 5.54
N LEU A 119 -15.25 6.12 6.02
CA LEU A 119 -14.10 7.02 5.91
C LEU A 119 -13.40 6.89 4.55
N ASP A 120 -13.04 8.02 3.94
CA ASP A 120 -12.17 8.05 2.76
C ASP A 120 -10.74 7.67 3.13
N TYR A 121 -10.05 6.97 2.23
CA TYR A 121 -8.66 6.57 2.43
C TYR A 121 -7.79 6.69 1.18
N GLU A 122 -6.66 7.38 1.32
CA GLU A 122 -5.65 7.50 0.28
C GLU A 122 -4.54 6.48 0.51
N LEU A 123 -4.35 5.57 -0.45
CA LEU A 123 -3.35 4.50 -0.36
C LEU A 123 -2.08 4.89 -1.11
N VAL A 124 -1.04 5.29 -0.38
CA VAL A 124 0.30 5.55 -0.93
C VAL A 124 1.14 4.27 -0.78
N GLN A 125 1.42 3.63 -1.92
CA GLN A 125 2.18 2.38 -2.02
C GLN A 125 3.54 2.61 -2.67
N GLU A 126 4.55 1.81 -2.29
CA GLU A 126 5.89 1.88 -2.88
C GLU A 126 6.41 0.54 -3.40
N ASP A 127 7.18 0.58 -4.50
CA ASP A 127 7.99 -0.54 -5.00
C ASP A 127 9.46 -0.44 -4.54
N ARG A 128 9.91 0.76 -4.16
CA ARG A 128 11.30 1.11 -3.79
C ARG A 128 11.32 1.96 -2.53
N GLN A 129 12.43 1.88 -1.81
CA GLN A 129 12.72 2.76 -0.68
C GLN A 129 12.80 4.23 -1.13
N GLY A 130 12.44 5.14 -0.24
CA GLY A 130 12.47 6.59 -0.39
C GLY A 130 11.23 7.20 -1.03
N ILE A 131 10.24 6.40 -1.42
CA ILE A 131 9.03 6.87 -2.12
C ILE A 131 8.04 7.48 -1.11
N ILE A 132 7.73 6.80 -0.01
CA ILE A 132 6.91 7.38 1.07
C ILE A 132 7.57 8.68 1.58
N ARG A 133 8.87 8.65 1.83
CA ARG A 133 9.65 9.80 2.30
C ARG A 133 9.53 10.98 1.34
N THR A 134 9.69 10.78 0.02
CA THR A 134 9.63 11.89 -0.95
C THR A 134 8.21 12.36 -1.21
N ASN A 135 7.21 11.48 -1.17
CA ASN A 135 5.80 11.84 -1.29
C ASN A 135 5.36 12.79 -0.16
N VAL A 136 5.71 12.46 1.10
CA VAL A 136 5.44 13.31 2.28
C VAL A 136 6.18 14.63 2.20
N ALA A 137 7.50 14.60 1.94
CA ALA A 137 8.31 15.82 1.87
C ALA A 137 7.84 16.76 0.74
N ASN A 138 7.50 16.23 -0.44
CA ASN A 138 7.01 17.02 -1.56
C ASN A 138 5.61 17.58 -1.31
N ARG A 139 4.74 16.87 -0.58
CA ARG A 139 3.41 17.40 -0.15
C ARG A 139 3.56 18.62 0.77
N ILE A 140 4.58 18.62 1.63
CA ILE A 140 4.91 19.78 2.49
C ILE A 140 5.57 20.91 1.68
N ARG A 141 6.43 20.60 0.70
CA ARG A 141 7.02 21.60 -0.22
C ARG A 141 5.98 22.30 -1.09
N GLU A 142 5.00 21.58 -1.62
CA GLU A 142 3.96 22.18 -2.46
C GLU A 142 3.06 23.12 -1.64
N LEU A 143 2.73 22.72 -0.39
CA LEU A 143 2.05 23.59 0.58
C LEU A 143 2.85 24.88 0.88
N ARG A 144 4.17 24.80 1.00
CA ARG A 144 5.04 26.00 1.13
C ARG A 144 4.97 26.89 -0.09
N LYS A 145 5.10 26.31 -1.29
CA LYS A 145 4.97 27.06 -2.56
C LYS A 145 3.61 27.74 -2.68
N GLU A 146 2.53 27.08 -2.25
CA GLU A 146 1.18 27.63 -2.20
C GLU A 146 1.06 28.82 -1.22
N ILE A 147 1.59 28.69 0.00
CA ILE A 147 1.60 29.77 1.01
C ILE A 147 2.45 30.97 0.54
N LEU A 148 3.64 30.72 -0.03
CA LEU A 148 4.49 31.78 -0.57
C LEU A 148 3.82 32.49 -1.76
N ALA A 149 3.28 31.76 -2.73
CA ALA A 149 2.61 32.35 -3.89
C ALA A 149 1.38 33.20 -3.50
N SER A 150 0.63 32.77 -2.48
CA SER A 150 -0.47 33.54 -1.88
C SER A 150 0.01 34.80 -1.15
N THR A 151 1.22 34.76 -0.56
CA THR A 151 1.83 35.91 0.12
C THR A 151 2.40 36.93 -0.88
N ASP A 152 3.01 36.45 -1.96
CA ASP A 152 3.58 37.26 -3.05
C ASP A 152 2.51 37.79 -4.04
N GLY A 153 1.24 37.46 -3.81
CA GLY A 153 0.10 37.95 -4.61
C GLY A 153 0.01 37.38 -6.02
N GLN A 154 0.63 36.23 -6.29
CA GLN A 154 0.51 35.57 -7.60
C GLN A 154 -0.82 34.80 -7.70
N PRO A 155 -1.46 34.76 -8.89
CA PRO A 155 -2.76 34.11 -9.05
C PRO A 155 -2.67 32.60 -8.78
N VAL A 156 -3.39 32.16 -7.74
CA VAL A 156 -3.46 30.76 -7.31
C VAL A 156 -4.00 29.89 -8.44
N LYS A 157 -3.33 28.77 -8.72
CA LYS A 157 -3.86 27.72 -9.61
C LYS A 157 -4.98 26.99 -8.88
N GLU A 158 -6.19 27.04 -9.41
CA GLU A 158 -7.32 26.27 -8.86
C GLU A 158 -6.99 24.77 -8.78
N PRO A 159 -7.48 24.05 -7.76
CA PRO A 159 -7.19 22.64 -7.57
C PRO A 159 -7.85 21.79 -8.65
N ASN A 160 -7.09 21.47 -9.70
CA ASN A 160 -7.50 20.55 -10.75
C ASN A 160 -7.86 19.18 -10.15
N GLN A 161 -9.16 18.89 -10.03
CA GLN A 161 -9.63 17.53 -9.78
C GLN A 161 -9.19 16.66 -10.96
N THR A 162 -8.37 15.64 -10.68
CA THR A 162 -7.71 14.80 -11.68
C THR A 162 -8.65 13.77 -12.28
N VAL A 163 -9.72 14.24 -12.92
CA VAL A 163 -10.49 13.44 -13.88
C VAL A 163 -9.57 13.14 -15.07
N ALA A 164 -9.10 11.90 -15.14
CA ALA A 164 -8.21 11.44 -16.21
C ALA A 164 -8.87 11.69 -17.57
N LYS A 165 -8.20 12.46 -18.44
CA LYS A 165 -8.60 12.58 -19.85
C LYS A 165 -8.33 11.23 -20.53
N PRO A 166 -9.34 10.54 -21.09
CA PRO A 166 -9.04 9.45 -22.00
C PRO A 166 -8.29 10.00 -23.22
N SER A 167 -7.16 9.38 -23.56
CA SER A 167 -6.43 9.66 -24.80
C SER A 167 -7.28 9.31 -26.03
N GLY A 168 -6.97 9.94 -27.15
CA GLY A 168 -7.93 10.10 -28.25
C GLY A 168 -8.37 8.79 -28.93
N SER A 169 -9.67 8.70 -29.22
CA SER A 169 -10.21 7.84 -30.27
C SER A 169 -11.22 8.62 -31.11
N SER A 170 -11.31 8.31 -32.40
CA SER A 170 -12.05 9.11 -33.39
C SER A 170 -13.54 8.71 -33.44
N THR A 171 -14.41 9.57 -32.92
CA THR A 171 -15.89 9.41 -33.01
C THR A 171 -16.61 10.70 -33.40
N SER A 172 -16.14 11.37 -34.46
CA SER A 172 -17.06 12.15 -35.30
C SER A 172 -17.82 11.21 -36.24
N LYS A 173 -19.06 11.58 -36.63
CA LYS A 173 -20.00 10.82 -37.51
C LYS A 173 -20.91 9.76 -36.85
N ILE A 174 -21.71 10.13 -35.84
CA ILE A 174 -22.99 9.44 -35.54
C ILE A 174 -24.11 10.47 -35.29
N SER A 175 -24.42 11.28 -36.30
CA SER A 175 -25.47 12.34 -36.23
C SER A 175 -26.43 12.34 -37.41
N SER A 176 -26.44 11.29 -38.24
CA SER A 176 -27.13 11.25 -39.54
C SER A 176 -28.17 10.13 -39.71
N LEU A 177 -28.60 9.47 -38.62
CA LEU A 177 -29.55 8.34 -38.68
C LEU A 177 -30.64 8.37 -37.57
N LEU A 178 -31.39 9.47 -37.48
CA LEU A 178 -32.73 9.49 -36.87
C LEU A 178 -33.70 10.28 -37.76
N PRO A 179 -34.73 9.66 -38.37
CA PRO A 179 -35.63 10.32 -39.30
C PRO A 179 -36.84 10.94 -38.59
N PHE A 180 -36.63 12.00 -37.80
CA PHE A 180 -37.72 12.82 -37.26
C PHE A 180 -38.02 14.00 -38.18
N ASN A 181 -39.03 13.85 -39.04
CA ASN A 181 -39.47 14.88 -39.99
C ASN A 181 -40.94 15.24 -39.71
N LYS A 182 -41.21 16.54 -39.48
CA LYS A 182 -42.53 17.17 -39.25
C LYS A 182 -43.35 16.66 -38.05
N ILE A 183 -43.60 17.53 -37.07
CA ILE A 183 -44.81 18.39 -37.00
C ILE A 183 -44.62 19.40 -35.85
N ILE A 184 -44.48 20.67 -36.22
CA ILE A 184 -45.04 21.91 -35.64
C ILE A 184 -44.48 23.04 -36.52
N GLN A 185 -45.26 24.09 -36.74
CA GLN A 185 -44.97 25.13 -37.71
C GLN A 185 -45.51 26.45 -37.17
N ASP A 186 -44.61 27.33 -36.72
CA ASP A 186 -44.79 28.76 -36.39
C ASP A 186 -43.42 29.30 -35.86
N PRO A 187 -43.17 30.63 -35.85
CA PRO A 187 -42.27 31.14 -36.89
C PRO A 187 -41.02 31.89 -36.42
N ALA A 188 -39.96 31.78 -37.22
CA ALA A 188 -38.85 32.74 -37.32
C ALA A 188 -38.22 33.20 -36.00
N GLU A 189 -37.68 32.26 -35.22
CA GLU A 189 -36.51 32.58 -34.39
C GLU A 189 -35.29 32.71 -35.33
N GLU A 190 -34.39 33.63 -35.00
CA GLU A 190 -33.27 34.03 -35.87
C GLU A 190 -32.20 32.92 -35.90
N ASP A 191 -31.52 32.74 -37.04
CA ASP A 191 -30.34 31.86 -37.12
C ASP A 191 -29.19 32.49 -36.31
N ASP A 192 -29.21 32.29 -35.00
CA ASP A 192 -28.24 32.80 -34.02
C ASP A 192 -26.81 32.43 -34.47
N SER A 193 -26.11 33.39 -35.07
CA SER A 193 -24.79 33.16 -35.65
C SER A 193 -23.83 32.77 -34.54
N PHE A 194 -23.21 31.58 -34.66
CA PHE A 194 -22.40 30.97 -33.59
C PHE A 194 -21.27 31.89 -33.11
N ASP A 195 -21.54 32.64 -32.05
CA ASP A 195 -20.62 33.63 -31.51
C ASP A 195 -19.51 32.93 -30.70
N PRO A 196 -18.24 33.02 -31.12
CA PRO A 196 -17.15 32.33 -30.45
C PRO A 196 -16.90 32.87 -29.03
N GLU A 197 -17.41 34.06 -28.70
CA GLU A 197 -17.41 34.57 -27.33
C GLU A 197 -18.46 33.91 -26.43
N ILE A 198 -19.66 33.64 -26.95
CA ILE A 198 -20.70 32.90 -26.21
C ILE A 198 -20.19 31.47 -25.97
N GLY A 199 -19.55 30.85 -26.97
CA GLY A 199 -18.88 29.55 -26.82
C GLY A 199 -17.79 29.53 -25.74
N LYS A 200 -17.00 30.61 -25.58
CA LYS A 200 -16.02 30.74 -24.48
C LYS A 200 -16.70 30.90 -23.12
N LYS A 201 -17.62 31.86 -22.99
CA LYS A 201 -18.36 32.14 -21.74
C LYS A 201 -19.15 30.92 -21.28
N PHE A 202 -19.73 30.16 -22.21
CA PHE A 202 -20.40 28.89 -21.93
C PHE A 202 -19.41 27.84 -21.40
N LYS A 203 -18.26 27.67 -22.05
CA LYS A 203 -17.20 26.73 -21.64
C LYS A 203 -16.60 27.07 -20.28
N GLU A 204 -16.41 28.34 -19.97
CA GLU A 204 -15.93 28.84 -18.67
C GLU A 204 -16.93 28.54 -17.54
N ASN A 205 -18.24 28.62 -17.84
CA ASN A 205 -19.32 28.35 -16.88
C ASN A 205 -19.91 26.92 -17.01
N PHE A 206 -19.23 25.99 -17.68
CA PHE A 206 -19.77 24.66 -18.02
C PHE A 206 -19.66 23.66 -16.86
N ASP A 207 -20.61 23.75 -15.93
CA ASP A 207 -20.76 22.75 -14.86
C ASP A 207 -21.47 21.47 -15.36
N TRP A 208 -20.73 20.36 -15.40
CA TRP A 208 -21.24 19.02 -15.73
C TRP A 208 -22.43 18.59 -14.86
N ARG A 209 -22.55 19.09 -13.62
CA ARG A 209 -23.70 18.81 -12.73
C ARG A 209 -25.04 19.29 -13.33
N ASN A 210 -25.00 20.31 -14.20
CA ASN A 210 -26.16 20.79 -14.95
C ASN A 210 -26.60 19.79 -16.01
N VAL A 211 -25.65 19.17 -16.70
CA VAL A 211 -25.87 18.24 -17.82
C VAL A 211 -26.44 16.90 -17.34
N ILE A 212 -25.94 16.40 -16.21
CA ILE A 212 -26.37 15.11 -15.63
C ILE A 212 -27.73 15.25 -14.91
N GLY A 213 -28.19 16.48 -14.65
CA GLY A 213 -29.54 16.75 -14.13
C GLY A 213 -29.78 16.37 -12.67
N ILE A 214 -28.76 15.98 -11.91
CA ILE A 214 -28.87 15.48 -10.52
C ILE A 214 -29.55 16.51 -9.59
N PHE A 215 -29.21 17.80 -9.76
CA PHE A 215 -29.66 18.89 -8.90
C PHE A 215 -30.88 19.62 -9.50
N TYR A 216 -31.93 18.85 -9.85
CA TYR A 216 -33.20 19.38 -10.39
C TYR A 216 -34.21 19.75 -9.30
N THR A 217 -34.18 19.07 -8.15
CA THR A 217 -35.04 19.34 -6.97
C THR A 217 -34.33 20.04 -5.82
N MET A 218 -32.99 20.01 -5.80
CA MET A 218 -32.17 20.50 -4.68
C MET A 218 -31.18 21.56 -5.16
N PRO A 219 -30.84 22.57 -4.32
CA PRO A 219 -29.79 23.52 -4.66
C PRO A 219 -28.44 22.82 -4.83
N LYS A 220 -27.59 23.38 -5.69
CA LYS A 220 -26.25 22.83 -5.97
C LYS A 220 -25.28 23.22 -4.85
N PRO A 221 -24.44 22.28 -4.36
CA PRO A 221 -23.39 22.60 -3.39
C PRO A 221 -22.38 23.57 -4.02
N LYS A 222 -22.23 24.75 -3.43
CA LYS A 222 -21.34 25.81 -3.98
C LYS A 222 -19.87 25.50 -3.74
N HIS A 223 -19.54 25.01 -2.55
CA HIS A 223 -18.20 24.65 -2.15
C HIS A 223 -18.24 23.32 -1.41
N ILE A 224 -17.36 22.39 -1.80
CA ILE A 224 -17.24 21.09 -1.15
C ILE A 224 -16.23 21.25 0.00
N ILE A 225 -16.64 20.90 1.23
CA ILE A 225 -15.87 21.15 2.45
C ILE A 225 -15.57 19.83 3.17
N SER A 226 -14.29 19.52 3.42
CA SER A 226 -13.92 18.37 4.24
C SER A 226 -14.29 18.60 5.72
N GLU A 227 -14.71 17.56 6.43
CA GLU A 227 -14.86 17.58 7.89
C GLU A 227 -13.58 18.01 8.62
N ASP A 228 -12.41 17.67 8.06
CA ASP A 228 -11.10 18.01 8.62
C ASP A 228 -10.83 19.53 8.62
N ALA A 229 -11.50 20.25 7.71
CA ALA A 229 -11.48 21.71 7.61
C ALA A 229 -12.45 22.39 8.59
N LEU A 230 -13.48 21.66 9.08
CA LEU A 230 -14.47 22.13 10.05
C LEU A 230 -14.05 21.85 11.50
N THR A 231 -13.44 20.69 11.72
CA THR A 231 -12.98 20.21 13.03
C THR A 231 -11.99 21.19 13.65
N LYS A 232 -12.30 21.73 14.84
CA LYS A 232 -11.48 22.75 15.52
C LYS A 232 -10.13 22.22 15.97
N ASP A 233 -10.12 21.02 16.57
CA ASP A 233 -8.94 20.40 17.17
C ASP A 233 -8.18 19.57 16.12
N PRO A 234 -6.94 19.93 15.73
CA PRO A 234 -6.21 19.22 14.68
C PRO A 234 -6.01 17.72 14.98
N ILE A 235 -5.97 17.36 16.27
CA ILE A 235 -5.79 16.02 16.81
C ILE A 235 -6.93 15.06 16.37
N LEU A 236 -8.14 15.59 16.12
CA LEU A 236 -9.30 14.80 15.69
C LEU A 236 -9.46 14.79 14.16
N SER A 237 -8.71 15.63 13.43
CA SER A 237 -8.73 15.69 11.97
C SER A 237 -7.85 14.62 11.32
N GLY A 238 -8.31 14.07 10.21
CA GLY A 238 -7.59 13.14 9.35
C GLY A 238 -7.12 11.87 10.07
N GLY A 239 -5.87 11.50 9.79
CA GLY A 239 -5.21 10.36 10.41
C GLY A 239 -4.18 9.75 9.45
N VAL A 240 -3.10 9.21 10.02
CA VAL A 240 -2.02 8.59 9.24
C VAL A 240 -1.83 7.16 9.72
N ILE A 241 -1.87 6.19 8.80
CA ILE A 241 -1.63 4.78 9.08
C ILE A 241 -0.40 4.28 8.30
N CYS A 242 0.71 4.06 8.98
CA CYS A 242 1.91 3.46 8.40
C CYS A 242 1.91 1.95 8.64
N LEU A 243 1.86 1.16 7.55
CA LEU A 243 2.02 -0.29 7.63
C LEU A 243 3.49 -0.66 7.39
N GLY A 244 4.13 -1.20 8.43
CA GLY A 244 5.53 -1.65 8.42
C GLY A 244 6.49 -0.64 9.05
N ARG A 245 7.59 -1.16 9.60
CA ARG A 245 8.65 -0.32 10.20
C ARG A 245 9.36 0.52 9.15
N GLY A 246 9.50 0.03 7.91
CA GLY A 246 10.00 0.80 6.77
C GLY A 246 9.18 2.06 6.51
N ALA A 247 7.87 1.90 6.28
CA ALA A 247 6.93 3.01 6.05
C ALA A 247 6.96 4.06 7.16
N TYR A 248 7.04 3.63 8.43
CA TYR A 248 7.14 4.57 9.55
C TYR A 248 8.45 5.39 9.52
N LYS A 249 9.60 4.75 9.29
CA LYS A 249 10.90 5.44 9.20
C LYS A 249 10.96 6.42 8.02
N GLU A 250 10.36 6.06 6.89
CA GLU A 250 10.23 6.95 5.74
C GLU A 250 9.26 8.11 5.97
N TYR A 251 8.11 7.85 6.57
CA TYR A 251 7.12 8.88 6.90
C TYR A 251 7.75 9.99 7.76
N ILE A 252 8.37 9.60 8.87
CA ILE A 252 8.98 10.55 9.81
C ILE A 252 10.22 11.24 9.21
N ALA A 253 11.01 10.57 8.37
CA ALA A 253 12.08 11.22 7.61
C ALA A 253 11.51 12.24 6.59
N GLY A 254 10.37 11.94 5.97
CA GLY A 254 9.67 12.84 5.06
C GLY A 254 9.07 14.06 5.76
N ILE A 255 8.60 13.92 7.00
CA ILE A 255 8.21 15.05 7.86
C ILE A 255 9.41 15.94 8.16
N HIS A 256 10.55 15.39 8.62
CA HIS A 256 11.75 16.19 8.89
C HIS A 256 12.32 16.85 7.61
N GLU A 257 12.44 16.12 6.50
CA GLU A 257 12.92 16.66 5.22
C GLU A 257 11.97 17.73 4.66
N GLY A 258 10.66 17.55 4.83
CA GLY A 258 9.65 18.54 4.45
C GLY A 258 9.65 19.78 5.35
N LEU A 259 9.98 19.66 6.64
CA LEU A 259 9.93 20.78 7.61
C LEU A 259 11.25 21.53 7.81
N LEU A 260 12.40 20.85 7.67
CA LEU A 260 13.74 21.45 7.86
C LEU A 260 14.51 21.61 6.53
N GLY A 261 14.14 20.84 5.49
CA GLY A 261 14.80 20.87 4.19
C GLY A 261 14.33 22.02 3.29
N PRO A 262 15.10 22.31 2.22
CA PRO A 262 14.76 23.36 1.26
C PRO A 262 13.57 22.97 0.35
N ILE A 263 12.92 23.99 -0.20
CA ILE A 263 11.78 23.87 -1.12
C ILE A 263 12.20 23.22 -2.45
N GLU A 264 13.36 23.62 -2.98
CA GLU A 264 13.94 23.01 -4.18
C GLU A 264 15.32 22.44 -3.86
N LYS A 265 15.77 21.47 -4.65
CA LYS A 265 17.09 20.87 -4.48
C LYS A 265 18.14 21.91 -4.84
N THR A 266 18.92 22.36 -3.87
CA THR A 266 20.08 23.22 -4.15
C THR A 266 21.06 22.48 -5.06
N GLU A 267 21.21 22.95 -6.30
CA GLU A 267 22.31 22.52 -7.15
C GLU A 267 23.61 22.97 -6.48
N LYS A 268 24.52 22.02 -6.23
CA LYS A 268 25.79 22.32 -5.56
C LYS A 268 26.70 23.09 -6.50
N THR A 269 26.70 24.40 -6.36
CA THR A 269 27.79 25.25 -6.83
C THR A 269 29.11 24.78 -6.22
N GLY A 270 30.15 24.63 -7.06
CA GLY A 270 31.52 24.38 -6.60
C GLY A 270 32.01 22.93 -6.61
N SER A 271 32.02 22.27 -7.79
CA SER A 271 33.02 21.24 -8.10
C SER A 271 33.91 21.70 -9.26
N THR A 272 34.75 22.70 -8.98
CA THR A 272 35.78 23.17 -9.92
C THR A 272 36.94 22.17 -9.96
N GLU A 273 36.77 21.09 -10.72
CA GLU A 273 37.91 20.29 -11.16
C GLU A 273 38.73 21.08 -12.20
N PRO A 274 40.04 21.30 -11.97
CA PRO A 274 40.86 22.08 -12.89
C PRO A 274 41.13 21.28 -14.17
N LYS A 275 40.53 21.70 -15.29
CA LYS A 275 40.87 21.21 -16.63
C LYS A 275 42.30 21.59 -17.01
N MET A 276 43.27 20.73 -16.69
CA MET A 276 44.57 20.78 -17.35
C MET A 276 44.47 20.17 -18.75
N THR A 277 44.73 21.01 -19.75
CA THR A 277 44.83 20.61 -21.15
C THR A 277 46.15 19.87 -21.42
N GLY A 278 46.07 18.73 -22.10
CA GLY A 278 47.23 18.02 -22.66
C GLY A 278 46.85 17.39 -24.01
N VAL A 279 47.41 17.92 -25.10
CA VAL A 279 47.10 17.48 -26.48
C VAL A 279 48.27 16.68 -27.03
N VAL A 280 48.00 15.47 -27.52
CA VAL A 280 48.77 14.77 -28.57
C VAL A 280 47.77 13.98 -29.42
N GLU A 281 47.98 13.92 -30.73
CA GLU A 281 47.09 13.28 -31.72
C GLU A 281 47.66 11.95 -32.28
N ALA A 282 46.83 11.28 -33.09
CA ALA A 282 47.20 10.49 -34.28
C ALA A 282 47.56 8.98 -34.17
N ASN A 283 46.70 8.20 -34.86
CA ASN A 283 47.00 7.12 -35.83
C ASN A 283 47.45 5.69 -35.41
N GLN A 284 46.53 4.75 -35.66
CA GLN A 284 46.62 3.58 -36.56
C GLN A 284 47.89 2.70 -36.63
N ILE A 285 47.70 1.37 -36.61
CA ILE A 285 48.28 0.35 -37.53
C ILE A 285 47.55 -1.01 -37.34
N GLU A 286 47.74 -1.98 -38.25
CA GLU A 286 46.74 -3.01 -38.60
C GLU A 286 47.14 -4.51 -38.41
N SER A 287 46.12 -5.37 -38.37
CA SER A 287 46.01 -6.68 -39.10
C SER A 287 46.61 -8.00 -38.55
N LYS A 288 46.12 -9.11 -39.16
CA LYS A 288 46.46 -10.56 -39.06
C LYS A 288 45.83 -11.32 -37.88
N VAL A 289 44.89 -12.28 -38.01
CA VAL A 289 44.39 -13.21 -39.07
C VAL A 289 45.13 -14.56 -39.20
N SER A 290 44.43 -15.64 -38.82
CA SER A 290 44.47 -17.07 -39.24
C SER A 290 43.50 -17.81 -38.27
N GLU A 291 42.43 -18.56 -38.62
CA GLU A 291 42.24 -19.67 -39.57
C GLU A 291 43.13 -20.89 -39.29
N SER A 292 42.68 -22.16 -39.32
CA SER A 292 41.41 -22.79 -39.74
C SER A 292 41.13 -24.06 -38.86
N GLY A 293 40.08 -24.87 -39.01
CA GLY A 293 39.01 -24.95 -40.03
C GLY A 293 37.90 -25.96 -39.66
N ALA A 294 37.00 -26.26 -40.61
CA ALA A 294 35.79 -27.09 -40.43
C ALA A 294 35.72 -28.26 -41.44
N MET A 295 34.77 -29.20 -41.26
CA MET A 295 34.40 -30.20 -42.29
C MET A 295 32.97 -30.77 -42.09
N GLU A 296 32.37 -31.28 -43.18
CA GLU A 296 30.94 -31.63 -43.35
C GLU A 296 30.79 -32.96 -44.15
N LEU A 297 29.63 -33.66 -44.26
CA LEU A 297 28.28 -33.39 -43.72
C LEU A 297 27.74 -34.63 -42.92
N VAL A 298 26.74 -35.48 -43.24
CA VAL A 298 25.73 -35.65 -44.32
C VAL A 298 24.49 -36.41 -43.75
N ASP A 299 23.38 -36.43 -44.48
CA ASP A 299 22.02 -36.82 -44.04
C ASP A 299 21.65 -38.32 -44.07
N ALA A 300 20.56 -38.71 -43.38
CA ALA A 300 19.47 -39.55 -43.94
C ALA A 300 18.22 -39.73 -43.00
N GLU A 301 17.09 -39.26 -43.51
CA GLU A 301 15.65 -39.32 -43.14
C GLU A 301 15.01 -40.50 -42.34
N LYS A 302 13.92 -40.15 -41.59
CA LYS A 302 12.55 -40.75 -41.48
C LYS A 302 12.02 -40.95 -40.06
N GLU A 303 10.74 -40.82 -39.72
CA GLU A 303 9.51 -40.13 -40.19
C GLU A 303 8.35 -40.63 -39.29
N THR A 304 7.19 -39.95 -39.30
CA THR A 304 5.92 -40.26 -38.58
C THR A 304 5.82 -39.93 -37.07
N ALA A 305 4.67 -39.51 -36.50
CA ALA A 305 3.59 -38.60 -36.97
C ALA A 305 2.52 -38.41 -35.85
N LEU A 306 2.31 -37.16 -35.37
CA LEU A 306 1.19 -36.66 -34.52
C LEU A 306 0.97 -37.42 -33.17
N GLU A 307 0.31 -36.92 -32.11
CA GLU A 307 -0.44 -35.68 -31.78
C GLU A 307 -0.13 -35.38 -30.25
N GLU A 308 -0.58 -34.36 -29.51
CA GLU A 308 -1.63 -33.33 -29.61
C GLU A 308 -1.11 -31.91 -29.20
N ALA A 309 -1.86 -31.18 -28.36
CA ALA A 309 -1.60 -29.83 -27.83
C ALA A 309 -0.73 -29.85 -26.55
N LYS A 310 0.11 -28.86 -26.18
CA LYS A 310 0.33 -27.47 -26.63
C LYS A 310 -0.72 -26.40 -26.23
N VAL A 311 -0.57 -25.84 -25.02
CA VAL A 311 -0.92 -24.43 -24.71
C VAL A 311 0.14 -23.86 -23.72
N GLN A 312 1.22 -23.26 -24.25
CA GLN A 312 2.24 -22.59 -23.43
C GLN A 312 3.15 -21.64 -24.25
N ASP A 313 2.62 -20.49 -24.65
CA ASP A 313 3.33 -19.18 -24.66
C ASP A 313 2.26 -18.05 -24.80
N ASP A 314 2.70 -16.79 -24.83
CA ASP A 314 1.95 -15.51 -25.00
C ASP A 314 1.90 -14.60 -23.75
N LEU A 315 3.06 -14.28 -23.16
CA LEU A 315 3.31 -12.97 -22.53
C LEU A 315 4.76 -12.51 -22.73
N LYS A 316 5.08 -12.15 -23.98
CA LYS A 316 6.12 -11.15 -24.29
C LYS A 316 5.44 -9.91 -24.86
N VAL A 317 5.45 -8.82 -24.09
CA VAL A 317 5.09 -7.48 -24.57
C VAL A 317 6.13 -6.51 -23.99
N ASP A 318 7.16 -6.29 -24.79
CA ASP A 318 7.85 -5.01 -25.02
C ASP A 318 8.15 -4.12 -23.81
N GLU A 319 9.39 -4.22 -23.31
CA GLU A 319 10.02 -3.25 -22.39
C GLU A 319 10.35 -1.91 -23.07
N GLU A 320 9.38 -1.24 -23.69
CA GLU A 320 9.64 0.06 -24.33
C GLU A 320 8.39 0.98 -24.38
N ASN A 321 7.95 1.46 -23.20
CA ASN A 321 7.30 2.78 -22.95
C ASN A 321 6.79 2.87 -21.48
N SER A 322 7.68 3.12 -20.51
CA SER A 322 7.30 3.41 -19.11
C SER A 322 7.95 4.71 -18.58
N SER A 323 8.17 5.67 -19.46
CA SER A 323 8.56 7.03 -19.13
C SER A 323 7.32 7.90 -18.90
N GLU A 324 7.45 8.85 -17.95
CA GLU A 324 6.39 9.75 -17.45
C GLU A 324 5.55 9.17 -16.29
N ASP A 325 5.21 10.03 -15.32
CA ASP A 325 4.45 9.83 -14.08
C ASP A 325 4.86 8.77 -13.02
N SER A 326 5.99 8.08 -13.17
CA SER A 326 6.66 7.52 -11.96
C SER A 326 7.21 8.66 -11.08
N GLN A 327 6.74 8.75 -9.82
CA GLN A 327 7.23 9.77 -8.87
C GLN A 327 8.75 9.63 -8.71
N LYS A 328 9.49 10.63 -9.21
CA LYS A 328 10.96 10.55 -9.34
C LYS A 328 11.59 10.32 -7.96
N PHE A 329 12.24 9.17 -7.79
CA PHE A 329 13.01 8.87 -6.57
C PHE A 329 14.12 9.92 -6.38
N LEU A 330 13.95 10.76 -5.37
CA LEU A 330 14.96 11.71 -4.91
C LEU A 330 15.79 11.07 -3.81
N LYS A 331 17.08 11.43 -3.73
CA LYS A 331 17.89 11.18 -2.53
C LYS A 331 17.56 12.23 -1.46
N PRO A 332 17.78 11.95 -0.15
CA PRO A 332 17.52 12.92 0.90
C PRO A 332 18.16 14.27 0.63
N PHE A 333 17.41 15.36 0.86
CA PHE A 333 17.97 16.72 0.73
C PHE A 333 18.81 17.13 1.95
N ILE A 334 18.55 16.52 3.11
CA ILE A 334 19.25 16.72 4.39
C ILE A 334 19.59 15.36 5.03
N SER A 335 20.58 15.31 5.91
CA SER A 335 20.85 14.14 6.78
C SER A 335 20.29 14.33 8.19
N SER A 336 20.14 13.23 8.94
CA SER A 336 19.75 13.20 10.36
C SER A 336 20.55 14.17 11.23
N ASP A 337 21.83 14.30 10.92
CA ASP A 337 22.84 14.98 11.73
C ASP A 337 22.70 16.51 11.60
N GLN A 338 22.01 16.99 10.56
CA GLN A 338 21.78 18.40 10.27
C GLN A 338 20.51 18.95 10.94
N TYR A 339 19.65 18.10 11.50
CA TYR A 339 18.40 18.54 12.13
C TYR A 339 18.56 19.61 13.24
N PRO A 340 19.58 19.57 14.12
CA PRO A 340 19.72 20.58 15.19
C PRO A 340 20.04 21.99 14.67
N ASP A 341 20.86 22.07 13.62
CA ASP A 341 21.39 23.31 13.05
C ASP A 341 20.37 24.01 12.13
N LEU A 342 19.50 23.22 11.50
CA LEU A 342 18.44 23.73 10.64
C LEU A 342 17.32 24.42 11.43
N GLN A 343 16.67 25.38 10.79
CA GLN A 343 15.49 26.08 11.30
C GLN A 343 14.23 25.50 10.62
N ILE A 344 13.13 25.41 11.37
CA ILE A 344 11.82 25.12 10.81
C ILE A 344 11.41 26.33 9.96
N ALA A 345 10.89 26.11 8.74
CA ALA A 345 10.48 27.24 7.90
C ALA A 345 9.34 28.02 8.56
N SER A 346 9.57 29.32 8.78
CA SER A 346 8.64 30.26 9.39
C SER A 346 7.32 30.38 8.63
N GLU A 347 7.34 30.16 7.30
CA GLU A 347 6.17 30.06 6.41
C GLU A 347 5.05 29.18 6.95
N LEU A 348 5.40 28.10 7.67
CA LEU A 348 4.43 27.13 8.17
C LEU A 348 4.04 27.37 9.64
N GLN A 349 4.58 28.40 10.30
CA GLN A 349 4.36 28.65 11.73
C GLN A 349 3.66 29.99 11.97
N THR A 350 2.57 29.93 12.71
CA THR A 350 1.92 31.09 13.34
C THR A 350 2.91 31.74 14.33
N PRO A 351 2.87 33.07 14.58
CA PRO A 351 3.72 33.72 15.59
C PRO A 351 3.68 33.11 17.01
N ASN A 352 2.65 32.31 17.32
CA ASN A 352 2.51 31.56 18.57
C ASN A 352 3.26 30.21 18.59
N GLY A 353 3.90 29.80 17.48
CA GLY A 353 4.58 28.51 17.32
C GLY A 353 3.69 27.35 16.83
N GLU A 354 2.41 27.59 16.57
CA GLU A 354 1.48 26.59 16.04
C GLU A 354 1.55 26.49 14.50
N PHE A 355 1.55 25.27 13.96
CA PHE A 355 1.53 25.06 12.51
C PHE A 355 0.22 25.57 11.89
N ILE A 356 0.35 26.42 10.86
CA ILE A 356 -0.78 27.03 10.16
C ILE A 356 -1.53 25.95 9.37
N ARG A 357 -2.87 25.96 9.37
CA ARG A 357 -3.68 25.12 8.47
C ARG A 357 -3.43 25.53 7.01
N ASN A 358 -3.61 24.61 6.05
CA ASN A 358 -3.52 24.96 4.62
C ASN A 358 -4.50 26.13 4.31
N PRO A 359 -4.05 27.23 3.68
CA PRO A 359 -4.89 28.44 3.54
C PRO A 359 -6.10 28.25 2.61
N ASN A 360 -5.99 27.38 1.62
CA ASN A 360 -7.03 27.18 0.60
C ASN A 360 -8.04 26.07 0.96
N THR A 361 -7.63 25.09 1.77
CA THR A 361 -8.47 23.94 2.17
C THR A 361 -8.83 23.92 3.66
N ASN A 362 -8.14 24.71 4.49
CA ASN A 362 -8.23 24.75 5.96
C ASN A 362 -7.99 23.40 6.68
N ILE A 363 -7.41 22.42 5.97
CA ILE A 363 -7.04 21.09 6.51
C ILE A 363 -5.71 21.22 7.28
N PRO A 364 -5.59 20.63 8.49
CA PRO A 364 -4.32 20.55 9.23
C PRO A 364 -3.27 19.67 8.55
N LEU A 365 -1.99 20.05 8.70
CA LEU A 365 -0.84 19.32 8.14
C LEU A 365 -0.75 17.90 8.70
N LEU A 366 -0.16 16.99 7.92
CA LEU A 366 0.11 15.60 8.30
C LEU A 366 0.83 15.45 9.66
N ILE A 367 1.64 16.43 10.08
CA ILE A 367 2.31 16.42 11.38
C ILE A 367 1.34 16.53 12.57
N ASN A 368 0.26 17.30 12.43
CA ASN A 368 -0.76 17.48 13.46
C ASN A 368 -1.74 16.30 13.52
N GLN A 369 -1.85 15.53 12.43
CA GLN A 369 -2.74 14.38 12.34
C GLN A 369 -2.19 13.20 13.16
N PRO A 370 -3.05 12.45 13.87
CA PRO A 370 -2.61 11.36 14.72
C PRO A 370 -2.10 10.15 13.90
N LEU A 371 -0.94 9.64 14.31
CA LEU A 371 -0.24 8.53 13.65
C LEU A 371 -0.57 7.17 14.30
N LEU A 372 -0.83 6.17 13.47
CA LEU A 372 -0.89 4.75 13.83
C LEU A 372 0.20 3.97 13.07
N VAL A 373 0.99 3.17 13.78
CA VAL A 373 2.00 2.29 13.19
C VAL A 373 1.62 0.83 13.41
N ILE A 374 1.45 0.08 12.31
CA ILE A 374 1.09 -1.34 12.32
C ILE A 374 2.30 -2.18 11.88
N PRO A 375 2.85 -3.06 12.73
CA PRO A 375 3.99 -3.91 12.35
C PRO A 375 3.58 -5.03 11.39
N ILE A 376 4.46 -5.39 10.45
CA ILE A 376 4.25 -6.48 9.48
C ILE A 376 5.34 -7.57 9.66
N PRO A 377 5.17 -8.49 10.62
CA PRO A 377 6.19 -9.49 10.99
C PRO A 377 6.37 -10.56 9.91
N ASN A 378 7.27 -10.30 8.95
CA ASN A 378 7.59 -11.15 7.80
C ASN A 378 8.98 -11.79 7.95
N LEU A 379 9.01 -13.12 8.04
CA LEU A 379 10.25 -13.91 8.15
C LEU A 379 10.63 -14.53 6.79
N ILE A 380 11.92 -14.47 6.46
CA ILE A 380 12.51 -15.01 5.22
C ILE A 380 13.56 -16.10 5.56
N GLY A 381 14.00 -16.90 4.59
CA GLY A 381 14.98 -17.99 4.76
C GLY A 381 14.38 -19.33 5.21
N PHE A 382 15.14 -20.42 5.02
CA PHE A 382 14.70 -21.80 5.32
C PHE A 382 14.72 -22.12 6.83
N THR A 383 15.74 -21.66 7.56
CA THR A 383 15.88 -21.89 9.01
C THR A 383 14.79 -21.23 9.85
N THR A 384 14.03 -20.26 9.30
CA THR A 384 12.94 -19.58 10.00
C THR A 384 11.59 -20.30 9.89
N ILE A 385 11.47 -21.35 9.05
CA ILE A 385 10.21 -22.10 8.81
C ILE A 385 9.44 -22.48 10.10
N PRO A 386 10.04 -23.07 11.16
CA PRO A 386 9.28 -23.38 12.38
C PRO A 386 8.71 -22.13 13.08
N ARG A 387 9.42 -21.00 13.04
CA ARG A 387 8.93 -19.71 13.56
C ARG A 387 7.79 -19.14 12.71
N ARG A 388 7.81 -19.35 11.39
CA ARG A 388 6.69 -19.02 10.48
C ARG A 388 5.45 -19.84 10.81
N ILE A 389 5.60 -21.15 11.02
CA ILE A 389 4.51 -22.07 11.38
C ILE A 389 3.88 -21.67 12.72
N HIS A 390 4.69 -21.37 13.75
CA HIS A 390 4.23 -20.80 15.01
C HIS A 390 3.41 -19.51 14.79
N ARG A 391 3.97 -18.51 14.10
CA ARG A 391 3.26 -17.25 13.78
C ARG A 391 1.99 -17.43 12.94
N PHE A 392 1.83 -18.55 12.23
CA PHE A 392 0.62 -18.90 11.49
C PHE A 392 -0.48 -19.44 12.41
N TYR A 393 -0.18 -20.38 13.32
CA TYR A 393 -1.10 -20.89 14.36
C TYR A 393 -1.34 -19.93 15.54
N GLN A 394 -0.58 -18.83 15.62
CA GLN A 394 -0.76 -17.75 16.60
C GLN A 394 -1.29 -16.46 15.94
N LYS A 395 -1.68 -16.50 14.66
CA LYS A 395 -2.07 -15.30 13.89
C LYS A 395 -3.33 -14.61 14.43
N ARG A 396 -4.19 -15.30 15.20
CA ARG A 396 -5.37 -14.73 15.88
C ARG A 396 -5.02 -13.54 16.79
N PHE A 397 -3.95 -13.62 17.57
CA PHE A 397 -3.54 -12.53 18.47
C PHE A 397 -2.99 -11.31 17.73
N TYR A 398 -2.33 -11.55 16.58
CA TYR A 398 -1.86 -10.47 15.72
C TYR A 398 -3.01 -9.74 15.03
N VAL A 399 -4.06 -10.45 14.57
CA VAL A 399 -5.20 -9.74 13.97
C VAL A 399 -6.01 -8.99 15.02
N GLU A 400 -6.07 -9.46 16.27
CA GLU A 400 -6.65 -8.69 17.39
C GLU A 400 -5.88 -7.38 17.62
N ASP A 401 -4.56 -7.44 17.78
CA ASP A 401 -3.68 -6.27 17.92
C ASP A 401 -3.83 -5.26 16.77
N VAL A 402 -3.97 -5.74 15.52
CA VAL A 402 -4.22 -4.87 14.36
C VAL A 402 -5.65 -4.30 14.37
N CYS A 403 -6.67 -5.12 14.57
CA CYS A 403 -8.09 -4.71 14.49
C CYS A 403 -8.45 -3.73 15.62
N SER A 404 -8.01 -4.02 16.85
CA SER A 404 -8.18 -3.16 18.02
C SER A 404 -7.43 -1.82 17.88
N SER A 405 -6.27 -1.81 17.21
CA SER A 405 -5.54 -0.56 16.94
C SER A 405 -6.23 0.31 15.86
N VAL A 406 -6.76 -0.29 14.77
CA VAL A 406 -7.49 0.49 13.74
C VAL A 406 -8.85 0.98 14.24
N VAL A 407 -9.58 0.24 15.08
CA VAL A 407 -10.83 0.77 15.67
C VAL A 407 -10.58 1.93 16.65
N ASN A 408 -9.48 1.92 17.41
CA ASN A 408 -9.06 3.10 18.20
C ASN A 408 -8.84 4.32 17.27
N CYS A 409 -8.19 4.13 16.13
CA CYS A 409 -7.97 5.18 15.12
C CYS A 409 -9.27 5.70 14.48
N VAL A 410 -10.16 4.80 14.08
CA VAL A 410 -11.49 5.15 13.53
C VAL A 410 -12.32 5.91 14.56
N ARG A 411 -12.41 5.41 15.81
CA ARG A 411 -13.17 6.06 16.89
C ARG A 411 -12.41 7.20 17.60
N GLN A 412 -11.27 7.65 17.06
CA GLN A 412 -10.45 8.73 17.62
C GLN A 412 -10.11 8.56 19.12
N THR A 413 -10.08 7.32 19.60
CA THR A 413 -9.96 6.98 21.02
C THR A 413 -8.51 6.62 21.36
N ARG A 414 -8.06 6.94 22.58
CA ARG A 414 -6.66 6.74 23.05
C ARG A 414 -5.61 7.44 22.17
N ILE A 415 -5.80 8.72 21.89
CA ILE A 415 -4.75 9.57 21.29
C ILE A 415 -3.86 10.13 22.41
N ARG A 416 -2.54 10.06 22.24
CA ARG A 416 -1.56 10.67 23.15
C ARG A 416 -0.50 11.48 22.39
N PRO A 417 0.20 12.42 23.03
CA PRO A 417 1.38 13.06 22.45
C PRO A 417 2.48 12.04 22.12
N PHE A 418 3.33 12.39 21.15
CA PHE A 418 4.51 11.61 20.77
C PHE A 418 5.59 11.67 21.88
N ASP A 419 5.99 10.51 22.39
CA ASP A 419 7.04 10.35 23.39
C ASP A 419 8.29 9.80 22.71
N ILE A 420 9.31 10.64 22.56
CA ILE A 420 10.57 10.33 21.87
C ILE A 420 11.19 9.01 22.38
N ALA A 421 11.13 8.75 23.69
CA ALA A 421 11.76 7.57 24.30
C ALA A 421 11.03 6.25 23.99
N LYS A 422 9.75 6.30 23.61
CA LYS A 422 8.93 5.14 23.27
C LYS A 422 8.69 5.02 21.76
N ASP A 423 8.45 6.13 21.09
CA ASP A 423 7.91 6.15 19.73
C ASP A 423 8.97 6.03 18.64
N ILE A 424 10.25 6.32 18.94
CA ILE A 424 11.38 5.92 18.08
C ILE A 424 11.41 4.40 17.88
N ASP A 425 10.94 3.63 18.86
CA ASP A 425 10.98 2.16 18.89
C ASP A 425 9.66 1.49 18.43
N LEU A 426 8.67 2.25 17.95
CA LEU A 426 7.45 1.68 17.35
C LEU A 426 7.77 0.73 16.19
N ALA A 427 7.18 -0.46 16.23
CA ALA A 427 7.40 -1.58 15.30
C ALA A 427 8.85 -2.11 15.21
N LYS A 428 9.76 -1.76 16.13
CA LYS A 428 11.17 -2.21 16.13
C LYS A 428 11.37 -3.73 16.26
N ASP A 429 10.37 -4.47 16.72
CA ASP A 429 10.36 -5.94 16.65
C ASP A 429 10.45 -6.48 15.21
N GLU A 430 9.99 -5.71 14.22
CA GLU A 430 10.08 -6.07 12.80
C GLU A 430 11.55 -6.06 12.32
N GLU A 431 12.39 -5.15 12.83
CA GLU A 431 13.82 -5.07 12.49
C GLU A 431 14.58 -6.35 12.89
N LYS A 432 14.04 -7.14 13.82
CA LYS A 432 14.57 -8.45 14.27
C LYS A 432 14.24 -9.60 13.30
N ASP A 433 13.23 -9.43 12.45
CA ASP A 433 12.82 -10.39 11.42
C ASP A 433 13.53 -10.18 10.08
N TRP A 434 14.11 -8.99 9.87
CA TRP A 434 14.75 -8.59 8.62
C TRP A 434 15.94 -9.48 8.23
N PRO A 435 16.18 -9.76 6.93
CA PRO A 435 17.26 -10.66 6.52
C PRO A 435 18.64 -10.07 6.81
N GLN A 436 19.47 -10.74 7.60
CA GLN A 436 20.78 -10.21 8.03
C GLN A 436 21.70 -9.77 6.87
N ASN A 437 21.68 -10.48 5.74
CA ASN A 437 22.47 -10.11 4.55
C ASN A 437 21.93 -8.82 3.89
N TRP A 438 20.61 -8.65 3.84
CA TRP A 438 19.97 -7.42 3.36
C TRP A 438 20.29 -6.24 4.29
N VAL A 439 20.26 -6.44 5.62
CA VAL A 439 20.63 -5.41 6.60
C VAL A 439 22.10 -4.98 6.47
N LYS A 440 23.03 -5.91 6.20
CA LYS A 440 24.44 -5.59 5.90
C LYS A 440 24.57 -4.72 4.65
N GLN A 441 23.98 -5.15 3.54
CA GLN A 441 23.96 -4.38 2.28
C GLN A 441 23.27 -3.02 2.44
N GLY A 442 22.24 -2.91 3.27
CA GLY A 442 21.58 -1.65 3.61
C GLY A 442 22.53 -0.70 4.33
N LYS A 443 23.27 -1.18 5.34
CA LYS A 443 24.29 -0.39 6.05
C LYS A 443 25.45 0.03 5.13
N GLU A 444 25.95 -0.87 4.29
CA GLU A 444 26.97 -0.55 3.27
C GLU A 444 26.51 0.53 2.28
N LYS A 445 25.22 0.56 1.95
CA LYS A 445 24.60 1.56 1.06
C LYS A 445 24.04 2.80 1.78
N ASN A 446 24.17 2.88 3.11
CA ASN A 446 23.51 3.87 3.97
C ASN A 446 22.00 4.01 3.71
N SER A 447 21.29 2.89 3.50
CA SER A 447 19.83 2.86 3.26
C SER A 447 19.04 3.42 4.44
N GLU A 448 18.06 4.28 4.14
CA GLU A 448 17.17 4.97 5.08
C GLU A 448 16.50 4.02 6.08
N TRP A 449 16.17 2.78 5.67
CA TRP A 449 15.58 1.79 6.57
C TRP A 449 16.57 1.19 7.56
N THR A 450 17.87 1.17 7.24
CA THR A 450 18.93 0.61 8.10
C THR A 450 19.69 1.62 8.95
N GLN A 451 19.48 2.92 8.70
CA GLN A 451 19.88 4.00 9.60
C GLN A 451 19.09 3.92 10.92
N GLU A 452 19.65 4.47 12.00
CA GLU A 452 18.93 4.62 13.27
C GLU A 452 18.01 5.84 13.19
N LEU A 453 16.83 5.74 13.82
CA LEU A 453 15.80 6.78 13.68
C LEU A 453 16.06 7.94 14.65
N VAL A 454 16.54 9.06 14.12
CA VAL A 454 16.70 10.33 14.82
C VAL A 454 15.47 11.21 14.56
N CYS A 455 14.96 11.90 15.59
CA CYS A 455 13.85 12.84 15.49
C CYS A 455 14.20 14.17 16.18
N ASP A 456 13.74 15.31 15.62
CA ASP A 456 13.91 16.63 16.24
C ASP A 456 12.86 16.87 17.35
N PRO A 457 13.27 17.11 18.62
CA PRO A 457 12.37 17.46 19.72
C PRO A 457 11.53 18.73 19.53
N ARG A 458 11.84 19.58 18.54
CA ARG A 458 10.98 20.71 18.14
C ARG A 458 9.76 20.22 17.37
N ILE A 459 9.95 19.25 16.49
CA ILE A 459 8.94 18.71 15.57
C ILE A 459 8.03 17.71 16.28
N THR A 460 8.59 16.79 17.07
CA THR A 460 7.79 15.74 17.76
C THR A 460 6.77 16.29 18.75
N LYS A 461 6.96 17.51 19.29
CA LYS A 461 6.00 18.16 20.21
C LYS A 461 4.60 18.37 19.63
N HIS A 462 4.48 18.46 18.31
CA HIS A 462 3.22 18.68 17.60
C HIS A 462 2.62 17.38 17.05
N MET A 463 3.31 16.25 17.24
CA MET A 463 2.86 14.93 16.77
C MET A 463 2.05 14.19 17.84
N PHE A 464 1.07 13.43 17.35
CA PHE A 464 0.20 12.60 18.17
C PHE A 464 0.22 11.16 17.67
N VAL A 465 0.05 10.20 18.58
CA VAL A 465 0.12 8.76 18.31
C VAL A 465 -1.11 8.08 18.90
N TYR A 466 -1.72 7.18 18.14
CA TYR A 466 -2.75 6.27 18.65
C TYR A 466 -2.12 5.20 19.53
N GLU A 467 -2.54 5.16 20.80
CA GLU A 467 -2.08 4.13 21.72
C GLU A 467 -2.80 2.81 21.47
N LYS A 468 -2.02 1.72 21.52
CA LYS A 468 -2.57 0.36 21.52
C LYS A 468 -3.49 0.18 22.73
N PRO A 469 -4.54 -0.66 22.65
CA PRO A 469 -5.24 -1.05 23.87
C PRO A 469 -4.23 -1.65 24.86
N PRO A 470 -4.42 -1.45 26.18
CA PRO A 470 -3.75 -2.30 27.15
C PRO A 470 -4.12 -3.75 26.82
N LYS A 471 -3.17 -4.67 26.96
CA LYS A 471 -3.51 -6.09 26.92
C LYS A 471 -4.33 -6.35 28.18
N GLU A 472 -5.61 -6.59 28.00
CA GLU A 472 -6.40 -7.31 28.99
C GLU A 472 -5.70 -8.67 29.18
N GLU A 473 -4.95 -8.79 30.27
CA GLU A 473 -4.54 -10.11 30.74
C GLU A 473 -5.82 -10.87 31.03
N PRO A 474 -5.98 -12.10 30.52
CA PRO A 474 -7.23 -12.83 30.72
C PRO A 474 -7.46 -13.00 32.22
N GLU A 475 -8.59 -12.49 32.71
CA GLU A 475 -8.94 -12.56 34.12
C GLU A 475 -8.80 -14.02 34.59
N SER A 476 -7.94 -14.23 35.58
CA SER A 476 -7.53 -15.56 36.00
C SER A 476 -8.56 -16.16 36.94
N ASP A 477 -9.73 -16.49 36.39
CA ASP A 477 -10.81 -17.23 37.04
C ASP A 477 -10.36 -18.69 37.31
N ILE A 478 -9.56 -18.87 38.36
CA ILE A 478 -9.08 -20.16 38.92
C ILE A 478 -9.08 -20.09 40.45
#